data_AF-A0A2H9MDY3-F1
#
_entry.id   AF-A0A2H9MDY3-F1
#
_cell.length_a   1.000
_cell.length_b   1.000
_cell.length_c   1.000
_cell.angle_alpha   90.00
_cell.angle_beta   90.00
_cell.angle_gamma   90.00
#
_symmetry.space_group_name_H-M   'P 1'
#
loop_
_entity.id
_entity.type
_entity.pdbx_description
1 polymer ?
#
loop_
_entity_poly.entity_id
_entity_poly.type
_entity_poly.pdbx_seq_one_letter_code
_entity_poly.pdbx_strand_id
1 'polypeptide(L)' 'MKMPCEIIIWYILPGIRREITKSLLKNGLSQREAAKKLGITDAAVSQYLSEKRGRVEINDKKILGAIKNSAKRIISG' A
#
# COMPACT_ATOMS: atom_id res chain seq x y z
N MET A 1 22.13 -7.71 13.02
CA MET A 1 20.94 -7.00 13.55
C MET A 1 20.58 -5.92 12.55
N LYS A 2 19.35 -5.88 12.03
CA LYS A 2 18.92 -4.79 11.14
C LYS A 2 18.58 -3.56 11.97
N MET A 3 19.02 -2.39 11.54
CA MET A 3 18.73 -1.14 12.23
C MET A 3 17.24 -0.80 12.08
N PRO A 4 16.61 -0.13 13.06
CA PRO A 4 15.17 0.18 13.00
C PRO A 4 14.75 0.87 11.69
N CYS A 5 15.57 1.77 11.16
CA CYS A 5 15.31 2.45 9.88
C CYS A 5 15.24 1.47 8.70
N GLU A 6 16.12 0.47 8.67
CA GLU A 6 16.12 -0.55 7.62
C GLU A 6 14.84 -1.40 7.70
N ILE A 7 14.38 -1.72 8.91
CA ILE A 7 13.13 -2.47 9.10
C ILE A 7 11.95 -1.68 8.51
N ILE A 8 11.89 -0.37 8.80
CA ILE A 8 10.83 0.51 8.31
C ILE A 8 10.83 0.55 6.77
N ILE A 9 12.00 0.74 6.16
CA ILE A 9 12.14 0.88 4.71
C ILE A 9 11.82 -0.44 3.98
N TRP A 10 12.29 -1.57 4.50
CA TRP A 10 12.17 -2.85 3.80
C TRP A 10 10.84 -3.57 4.05
N TYR A 11 10.17 -3.31 5.17
CA TYR A 11 9.00 -4.09 5.58
C TYR A 11 7.76 -3.24 5.83
N ILE A 12 7.88 -2.15 6.60
CA ILE A 12 6.72 -1.36 7.03
C ILE A 12 6.19 -0.48 5.90
N LEU A 13 7.02 0.35 5.27
CA LEU A 13 6.60 1.22 4.18
C LEU A 13 6.02 0.43 2.99
N PRO A 14 6.64 -0.69 2.55
CA PRO A 14 6.05 -1.52 1.51
C PRO A 14 4.72 -2.16 1.93
N GLY A 15 4.57 -2.54 3.20
CA GLY A 15 3.31 -3.06 3.75
C GLY A 15 2.19 -2.02 3.70
N ILE A 16 2.47 -0.78 4.11
CA ILE A 16 1.50 0.32 4.04
C ILE A 16 1.09 0.59 2.58
N ARG A 17 2.05 0.68 1.66
CA ARG A 17 1.74 0.91 0.23
C ARG A 17 0.92 -0.23 -0.38
N ARG A 18 1.16 -1.47 0.04
CA ARG A 18 0.33 -2.62 -0.33
C ARG A 18 -1.11 -2.45 0.13
N GLU A 19 -1.33 -2.11 1.40
CA GLU A 19 -2.69 -1.95 1.94
C GLU A 19 -3.43 -0.76 1.33
N ILE A 20 -2.73 0.35 1.01
CA ILE A 20 -3.32 1.44 0.24
C ILE A 20 -3.75 0.94 -1.14
N THR A 21 -2.87 0.23 -1.84
CA THR A 21 -3.17 -0.36 -3.17
C THR A 21 -4.39 -1.27 -3.09
N LYS A 22 -4.42 -2.22 -2.14
CA LYS A 22 -5.58 -3.10 -1.90
C LYS A 22 -6.85 -2.30 -1.62
N SER A 23 -6.76 -1.21 -0.85
CA SER A 23 -7.90 -0.33 -0.58
C SER A 23 -8.38 0.37 -1.85
N LEU A 24 -7.50 0.86 -2.72
CA LEU A 24 -7.90 1.48 -4.00
C LEU A 24 -8.65 0.49 -4.91
N LEU A 25 -8.13 -0.74 -5.06
CA LEU A 25 -8.81 -1.78 -5.84
C LEU A 25 -10.20 -2.13 -5.26
N LYS A 26 -10.32 -2.21 -3.93
CA LYS A 26 -11.62 -2.45 -3.26
C LYS A 26 -12.64 -1.34 -3.49
N ASN A 27 -12.19 -0.13 -3.84
CA ASN A 27 -13.07 0.98 -4.21
C ASN A 27 -13.33 1.05 -5.73
N GLY A 28 -13.00 -0.01 -6.48
CA GLY A 28 -13.36 -0.15 -7.90
C GLY A 28 -12.30 0.32 -8.89
N LEU A 29 -11.13 0.77 -8.44
CA LEU A 29 -10.05 1.16 -9.35
C LEU A 29 -9.36 -0.08 -9.94
N SER A 30 -9.03 0.00 -11.23
CA SER A 30 -8.14 -0.94 -11.89
C SER A 30 -6.69 -0.80 -11.38
N GLN A 31 -5.85 -1.82 -11.61
CA GLN A 31 -4.43 -1.77 -11.23
C GLN A 31 -3.70 -0.58 -11.86
N ARG A 32 -4.03 -0.25 -13.12
CA ARG A 32 -3.46 0.89 -13.86
C ARG A 32 -3.89 2.23 -13.25
N GLU A 33 -5.15 2.37 -12.88
CA GLU A 33 -5.64 3.59 -12.23
C GLU A 33 -5.01 3.77 -10.84
N ALA A 34 -4.88 2.67 -10.08
CA ALA A 34 -4.18 2.69 -8.80
C ALA A 34 -2.71 3.09 -8.97
N ALA A 35 -2.00 2.54 -9.96
CA ALA A 35 -0.62 2.92 -10.28
C ALA A 35 -0.50 4.41 -10.61
N LYS A 36 -1.39 4.91 -11.49
CA LYS A 36 -1.43 6.33 -11.87
C LYS A 36 -1.70 7.24 -10.68
N LYS A 37 -2.69 6.91 -9.85
CA LYS A 37 -3.05 7.67 -8.64
C LYS A 37 -1.95 7.67 -7.58
N LEU A 38 -1.17 6.60 -7.49
CA LEU A 38 -0.06 6.47 -6.54
C LEU A 38 1.29 6.99 -7.08
N GLY A 39 1.37 7.35 -8.36
CA GLY A 39 2.61 7.78 -9.00
C GLY A 39 3.67 6.68 -9.06
N ILE A 40 3.26 5.42 -9.25
CA ILE A 40 4.15 4.26 -9.32
C ILE A 40 3.91 3.47 -10.60
N THR A 41 4.78 2.50 -10.89
CA THR A 41 4.64 1.62 -12.06
C THR A 41 3.59 0.54 -11.84
N ASP A 42 2.97 0.06 -12.93
CA ASP A 42 2.09 -1.11 -12.91
C ASP A 42 2.78 -2.34 -12.29
N ALA A 43 4.08 -2.50 -12.56
CA ALA A 43 4.90 -3.55 -11.98
C ALA A 43 4.99 -3.45 -10.44
N ALA A 44 5.07 -2.24 -9.88
CA ALA A 44 5.08 -2.05 -8.42
C ALA A 44 3.73 -2.46 -7.80
N VAL A 45 2.61 -2.13 -8.44
CA VAL A 45 1.28 -2.58 -8.02
C VAL A 45 1.19 -4.11 -8.04
N SER A 46 1.62 -4.74 -9.14
CA SER A 46 1.66 -6.21 -9.24
C SER A 46 2.54 -6.85 -8.14
N GLN A 47 3.67 -6.23 -7.81
CA GLN A 47 4.56 -6.69 -6.74
C GLN A 47 3.97 -6.53 -5.33
N TYR A 48 3.11 -5.53 -5.11
CA TYR A 48 2.35 -5.40 -3.86
C TYR A 48 1.26 -6.46 -3.77
N LEU A 49 0.54 -6.71 -4.85
CA LEU A 49 -0.55 -7.71 -4.89
C LEU A 49 -0.04 -9.15 -4.79
N SER A 50 1.14 -9.44 -5.35
CA SER A 50 1.80 -10.76 -5.24
C SER A 50 2.51 -10.99 -3.91
N GLU A 51 2.42 -10.05 -2.96
CA GLU A 51 3.00 -10.12 -1.61
C GLU A 51 4.52 -10.39 -1.58
N LYS A 52 5.21 -10.17 -2.71
CA LYS A 52 6.67 -10.19 -2.82
C LYS A 52 7.29 -9.01 -2.05
N ARG A 53 6.53 -7.93 -1.82
CA ARG A 53 6.90 -6.77 -1.00
C ARG A 53 5.87 -6.53 0.10
N GLY A 54 6.33 -6.19 1.30
CA GLY A 54 5.46 -5.81 2.41
C GLY A 54 4.72 -6.98 3.07
N ARG A 55 5.41 -8.11 3.31
CA ARG A 55 4.87 -9.30 4.01
C ARG A 55 4.40 -9.06 5.44
N VAL A 56 4.53 -7.84 5.96
CA VAL A 56 4.04 -7.49 7.29
C VAL A 56 2.52 -7.32 7.22
N GLU A 57 1.83 -8.07 8.06
CA GLU A 57 0.41 -7.86 8.29
C GLU A 57 0.19 -6.65 9.21
N ILE A 58 -0.66 -5.72 8.75
CA ILE A 58 -1.08 -4.57 9.53
C ILE A 58 -2.45 -4.90 10.12
N ASN A 59 -2.45 -5.36 11.38
CA ASN A 59 -3.68 -5.79 12.07
C ASN A 59 -4.25 -4.70 12.99
N ASP A 60 -3.53 -3.60 13.19
CA ASP A 60 -4.00 -2.48 13.99
C ASP A 60 -5.15 -1.74 13.29
N LYS A 61 -6.31 -1.70 13.94
CA LYS A 61 -7.53 -1.09 13.42
C LYS A 61 -7.39 0.41 13.16
N LYS A 62 -6.63 1.14 13.99
CA LYS A 62 -6.39 2.58 13.80
C LYS A 62 -5.55 2.81 12.56
N ILE A 63 -4.48 2.04 12.37
CA ILE A 63 -3.63 2.13 11.18
C ILE A 63 -4.43 1.78 9.92
N LEU A 64 -5.19 0.69 9.94
CA LEU A 64 -6.07 0.32 8.84
C LEU A 64 -7.12 1.40 8.54
N GLY A 65 -7.67 2.05 9.57
CA GLY A 65 -8.56 3.20 9.42
C GLY A 65 -7.88 4.37 8.70
N ALA A 66 -6.66 4.73 9.13
CA ALA A 66 -5.86 5.79 8.50
C ALA A 66 -5.53 5.48 7.04
N ILE A 67 -5.20 4.21 6.72
CA ILE A 67 -4.94 3.75 5.35
C ILE A 67 -6.20 3.90 4.48
N LYS A 68 -7.36 3.47 4.97
CA LYS A 68 -8.63 3.61 4.25
C LYS A 68 -8.98 5.08 3.99
N ASN A 69 -8.82 5.94 4.99
CA ASN A 69 -9.05 7.37 4.84
C ASN A 69 -8.09 8.00 3.82
N SER A 70 -6.81 7.59 3.85
CA SER A 70 -5.81 8.04 2.88
C SER A 70 -6.16 7.59 1.45
N ALA A 71 -6.59 6.34 1.29
CA ALA A 71 -7.04 5.82 -0.01
C ALA A 71 -8.25 6.60 -0.56
N LYS A 72 -9.23 6.92 0.29
CA LYS A 72 -10.37 7.76 -0.11
C LYS A 72 -9.93 9.15 -0.61
N ARG A 73 -9.00 9.79 0.09
CA ARG A 73 -8.43 11.09 -0.32
C ARG A 73 -7.70 11.00 -1.66
N ILE A 74 -6.94 9.94 -1.90
CA ILE A 74 -6.28 9.69 -3.19
C ILE A 74 -7.30 9.54 -4.32
N ILE A 75 -8.43 8.87 -4.05
CA ILE A 75 -9.51 8.70 -5.04
C ILE A 75 -10.15 10.05 -5.36
N SER A 76 -10.51 10.83 -4.33
CA SER A 76 -11.19 12.12 -4.50
C SER A 76 -10.35 13.19 -5.20
N GLY A 77 -9.01 13.05 -5.20
CA GLY A 77 -8.10 14.06 -5.75
C GLY A 77 -7.73 15.07 -4.68
#